data_AF-A0A7R9FR11-F1
#
_entry.id   AF-A0A7R9FR11-F1
#
_cell.length_a   1.000
_cell.length_b   1.000
_cell.length_c   1.000
_cell.angle_alpha   90.00
_cell.angle_beta   90.00
_cell.angle_gamma   90.00
#
_symmetry.space_group_name_H-M   'P 1'
#
loop_
_entity.id
_entity.type
_entity.pdbx_description
1 polymer ?
#
loop_
_entity_poly.entity_id
_entity_poly.type
_entity_poly.pdbx_seq_one_letter_code
_entity_poly.pdbx_strand_id
1 'polypeptide(L)'
;MLGFKAECPSGVAREDTFRQVYAQFFPPEANPKPFARLLFHAIDTSQAGHITFEDFALTMSTLCRGETSEKLRWAFSIYDQDRDGRISKLEFLNVVLAVYALLGPRVDPPVDDWSIVDKAEHAFRVRIPDFHISFLFR
;
A
#
# COMPACT_ATOMS: atom_id res chain seq x y z
N MET A 1 -1.18 -3.35 21.03
CA MET A 1 -0.92 -4.81 20.96
C MET A 1 -2.08 -5.67 21.46
N LEU A 2 -2.92 -5.21 22.42
CA LEU A 2 -4.13 -5.94 22.85
C LEU A 2 -5.21 -6.09 21.76
N GLY A 3 -5.31 -5.13 20.82
CA GLY A 3 -6.32 -5.15 19.76
C GLY A 3 -6.19 -6.31 18.77
N PHE A 4 -4.97 -6.74 18.40
CA PHE A 4 -4.79 -7.77 17.37
C PHE A 4 -5.37 -9.12 17.78
N LYS A 5 -5.24 -9.51 19.05
CA LYS A 5 -5.80 -10.78 19.57
C LYS A 5 -7.31 -10.71 19.80
N ALA A 6 -7.86 -9.52 20.01
CA ALA A 6 -9.30 -9.31 20.09
C ALA A 6 -9.97 -9.38 18.71
N GLU A 7 -9.33 -8.80 17.69
CA GLU A 7 -9.82 -8.80 16.31
C GLU A 7 -9.51 -10.11 15.55
N CYS A 8 -8.44 -10.81 15.91
CA CYS A 8 -8.03 -12.09 15.31
C CYS A 8 -7.87 -13.17 16.40
N PRO A 9 -8.97 -13.79 16.86
CA PRO A 9 -8.93 -14.82 17.90
C PRO A 9 -8.16 -16.09 17.49
N SER A 10 -7.96 -16.31 16.18
CA SER A 10 -7.11 -17.35 15.60
C SER A 10 -5.60 -17.07 15.74
N GLY A 11 -5.20 -15.85 16.10
CA GLY A 11 -3.79 -15.43 16.15
C GLY A 11 -3.20 -15.04 14.79
N VAL A 12 -3.99 -15.12 13.72
CA VAL A 12 -3.59 -14.74 12.34
C VAL A 12 -4.67 -13.88 11.68
N ALA A 13 -4.25 -12.87 10.93
CA ALA A 13 -5.13 -12.03 10.12
C ALA A 13 -5.08 -12.49 8.66
N ARG A 14 -6.23 -12.86 8.09
CA ARG A 14 -6.36 -13.10 6.64
C ARG A 14 -6.71 -11.82 5.91
N GLU A 15 -6.50 -11.79 4.59
CA GLU A 15 -6.73 -10.59 3.78
C GLU A 15 -8.14 -10.00 3.99
N ASP A 16 -9.18 -10.83 3.93
CA ASP A 16 -10.56 -10.37 4.09
C ASP A 16 -10.81 -9.74 5.48
N THR A 17 -10.32 -10.39 6.53
CA THR A 17 -10.43 -9.88 7.90
C THR A 17 -9.66 -8.58 8.07
N PHE A 18 -8.43 -8.52 7.54
CA PHE A 18 -7.59 -7.32 7.57
C PHE A 18 -8.29 -6.15 6.86
N ARG A 19 -8.84 -6.39 5.66
CA ARG A 19 -9.56 -5.36 4.89
C ARG A 19 -10.82 -4.87 5.61
N GLN A 20 -11.56 -5.77 6.26
CA GLN A 20 -12.75 -5.39 7.04
C GLN A 20 -12.39 -4.52 8.24
N VAL A 21 -11.41 -4.95 9.05
CA VAL A 21 -10.96 -4.20 10.22
C VAL A 21 -10.35 -2.86 9.80
N TYR A 22 -9.52 -2.86 8.74
CA TYR A 22 -8.91 -1.64 8.22
C TYR A 22 -9.96 -0.62 7.73
N ALA A 23 -11.04 -1.09 7.11
CA ALA A 23 -12.11 -0.22 6.65
C ALA A 23 -12.86 0.51 7.77
N GLN A 24 -12.87 -0.03 9.00
CA GLN A 24 -13.55 0.60 10.14
C GLN A 24 -12.88 1.90 10.60
N PHE A 25 -11.61 2.13 10.23
CA PHE A 25 -10.90 3.38 10.55
C PHE A 25 -11.22 4.54 9.61
N PHE A 26 -11.97 4.29 8.54
CA PHE A 26 -12.28 5.29 7.52
C PHE A 26 -13.78 5.61 7.47
N PRO A 27 -14.15 6.81 7.01
CA PRO A 27 -15.55 7.17 6.79
C PRO A 27 -16.23 6.22 5.79
N PRO A 28 -17.56 6.03 5.87
CA PRO A 28 -18.31 5.15 4.95
C PRO A 28 -18.20 5.55 3.47
N GLU A 29 -17.90 6.82 3.18
CA GLU A 29 -17.77 7.36 1.83
C GLU A 29 -16.41 7.08 1.18
N ALA A 30 -15.43 6.61 1.96
CA ALA A 30 -14.13 6.19 1.46
C ALA A 30 -14.17 4.70 1.05
N ASN A 31 -13.37 4.33 0.04
CA ASN A 31 -13.14 2.93 -0.30
C ASN A 31 -11.70 2.54 0.04
N PRO A 32 -11.41 2.21 1.32
CA PRO A 32 -10.06 1.85 1.76
C PRO A 32 -9.66 0.43 1.36
N LYS A 33 -10.60 -0.38 0.86
CA LYS A 33 -10.39 -1.82 0.63
C LYS A 33 -9.29 -2.14 -0.39
N PRO A 34 -9.10 -1.40 -1.50
CA PRO A 34 -7.99 -1.62 -2.41
C PRO A 34 -6.65 -1.32 -1.74
N PHE A 35 -6.57 -0.21 -1.00
CA PHE A 35 -5.34 0.17 -0.29
C PHE A 35 -4.99 -0.81 0.83
N ALA A 36 -5.99 -1.29 1.57
CA ALA A 36 -5.82 -2.32 2.59
C ALA A 36 -5.22 -3.62 2.04
N ARG A 37 -5.56 -4.00 0.80
CA ARG A 37 -4.96 -5.16 0.14
C ARG A 37 -3.48 -4.94 -0.16
N LEU A 38 -3.09 -3.74 -0.61
CA LEU A 38 -1.68 -3.40 -0.85
C LEU A 38 -0.87 -3.50 0.45
N LEU A 39 -1.40 -2.94 1.54
CA LEU A 39 -0.79 -3.03 2.86
C LEU A 39 -0.68 -4.49 3.34
N PHE A 40 -1.70 -5.30 3.11
CA PHE A 40 -1.66 -6.71 3.46
C PHE A 40 -0.51 -7.43 2.76
N HIS A 41 -0.36 -7.22 1.44
CA HIS A 41 0.71 -7.83 0.64
C HIS A 41 2.11 -7.34 1.04
N ALA A 42 2.23 -6.09 1.48
CA ALA A 42 3.48 -5.52 1.99
C ALA A 42 3.89 -6.10 3.36
N ILE A 43 2.91 -6.50 4.19
CA ILE A 43 3.16 -7.14 5.49
C ILE A 43 3.40 -8.65 5.34
N ASP A 44 2.62 -9.34 4.50
CA ASP A 44 2.77 -10.78 4.22
C ASP A 44 3.97 -11.05 3.30
N THR A 45 5.17 -10.77 3.81
CA THR A 45 6.45 -10.99 3.11
C THR A 45 6.67 -12.46 2.76
N SER A 46 5.99 -13.40 3.41
CA SER A 46 6.07 -14.83 3.11
C SER A 46 5.11 -15.29 2.00
N GLN A 47 4.17 -14.44 1.56
CA GLN A 47 3.05 -14.81 0.69
C GLN A 47 2.26 -16.02 1.20
N ALA A 48 2.14 -16.15 2.53
CA ALA A 48 1.44 -17.26 3.16
C ALA A 48 -0.10 -17.09 3.12
N GLY A 49 -0.59 -15.95 2.65
CA GLY A 49 -2.01 -15.60 2.60
C GLY A 49 -2.58 -15.23 3.96
N HIS A 50 -1.72 -15.01 4.95
CA HIS A 50 -2.07 -14.59 6.30
C HIS A 50 -0.92 -13.83 6.94
N ILE A 51 -1.26 -12.88 7.82
CA ILE A 51 -0.33 -12.10 8.61
C ILE A 51 -0.35 -12.66 10.03
N THR A 52 0.81 -13.07 10.52
CA THR A 52 0.97 -13.45 11.92
C THR A 52 1.16 -12.21 12.80
N PHE A 53 1.01 -12.38 14.11
CA PHE A 53 1.34 -11.30 15.05
C PHE A 53 2.81 -10.85 14.92
N GLU A 54 3.71 -11.78 14.61
CA GLU A 54 5.14 -11.49 14.42
C GLU A 54 5.36 -10.58 13.21
N ASP A 55 4.78 -10.91 12.05
CA ASP A 55 4.88 -10.09 10.83
C ASP A 55 4.37 -8.66 11.05
N PHE A 56 3.24 -8.57 11.75
CA PHE A 56 2.64 -7.28 12.10
C PHE A 56 3.52 -6.48 13.07
N ALA A 57 4.06 -7.13 14.11
CA ALA A 57 4.92 -6.48 15.10
C ALA A 57 6.26 -6.02 14.49
N LEU A 58 6.86 -6.84 13.61
CA LEU A 58 8.06 -6.49 12.86
C LEU A 58 7.80 -5.28 11.96
N THR A 59 6.71 -5.30 11.20
CA THR A 59 6.34 -4.16 10.34
C THR A 59 6.17 -2.88 11.15
N MET A 60 5.43 -2.93 12.27
CA MET A 60 5.26 -1.77 13.15
C MET A 60 6.57 -1.30 13.77
N SER A 61 7.49 -2.21 14.10
CA SER A 61 8.82 -1.86 14.60
C SER A 61 9.61 -1.07 13.56
N THR A 62 9.64 -1.51 12.30
CA THR A 62 10.28 -0.81 11.19
C THR A 62 9.65 0.57 10.97
N LEU A 63 8.32 0.66 10.99
CA LEU A 63 7.60 1.93 10.79
C LEU A 63 7.84 2.94 11.92
N CYS A 64 7.84 2.50 13.17
CA CYS A 64 7.98 3.39 14.32
C CYS A 64 9.43 3.72 14.65
N ARG A 65 10.35 2.74 14.58
CA ARG A 65 11.73 2.84 15.09
C ARG A 65 12.82 2.60 14.05
N GLY A 66 12.46 2.14 12.86
CA GLY A 66 13.44 1.90 11.80
C GLY A 66 14.09 3.18 11.30
N GLU A 67 15.22 3.01 10.62
CA GLU A 67 15.91 4.09 9.93
C GLU A 67 15.11 4.53 8.69
N THR A 68 15.43 5.72 8.17
CA THR A 68 14.81 6.23 6.94
C THR A 68 14.95 5.25 5.77
N SER A 69 16.10 4.57 5.67
CA SER A 69 16.38 3.56 4.63
C SER A 69 15.42 2.36 4.71
N GLU A 70 15.12 1.88 5.92
CA GLU A 70 14.22 0.75 6.15
C GLU A 70 12.76 1.14 5.88
N LYS A 71 12.36 2.35 6.29
CA LYS A 71 11.03 2.91 6.00
C LYS A 71 10.83 3.10 4.50
N LEU A 72 11.86 3.56 3.77
CA LEU A 72 11.82 3.70 2.32
C LEU A 72 11.70 2.33 1.64
N ARG A 73 12.45 1.32 2.11
CA ARG A 73 12.35 -0.05 1.57
C ARG A 73 10.96 -0.64 1.81
N TRP A 74 10.37 -0.39 2.97
CA TRP A 74 9.00 -0.83 3.25
C TRP A 74 7.96 -0.07 2.42
N ALA A 75 8.14 1.24 2.21
CA ALA A 75 7.29 1.99 1.30
C ALA A 75 7.40 1.47 -0.14
N PHE A 76 8.60 1.08 -0.58
CA PHE A 76 8.82 0.47 -1.88
C PHE A 76 8.05 -0.83 -2.06
N SER A 77 8.01 -1.71 -1.05
CA SER A 77 7.26 -2.98 -1.12
C SER A 77 5.74 -2.82 -1.21
N ILE A 78 5.20 -1.61 -1.02
CA ILE A 78 3.78 -1.34 -1.31
C ILE A 78 3.56 -1.17 -2.82
N TYR A 79 4.56 -0.64 -3.52
CA TYR A 79 4.51 -0.45 -4.97
C TYR A 79 4.89 -1.72 -5.72
N ASP A 80 6.02 -2.33 -5.37
CA ASP A 80 6.52 -3.57 -5.97
C ASP A 80 5.71 -4.79 -5.45
N GLN A 81 4.63 -5.13 -6.16
CA GLN A 81 3.69 -6.17 -5.74
C GLN A 81 4.16 -7.57 -6.12
N ASP A 82 4.81 -7.70 -7.27
CA ASP A 82 5.36 -8.97 -7.75
C ASP A 82 6.75 -9.28 -7.17
N ARG A 83 7.39 -8.29 -6.52
CA ARG A 83 8.67 -8.38 -5.83
C ARG A 83 9.85 -8.65 -6.75
N ASP A 84 9.77 -8.14 -7.98
CA ASP A 84 10.86 -8.21 -8.95
C ASP A 84 11.97 -7.17 -8.68
N GLY A 85 11.78 -6.30 -7.67
CA GLY A 85 12.71 -5.24 -7.29
C GLY A 85 12.57 -3.97 -8.12
N ARG A 86 11.55 -3.89 -8.97
CA ARG A 86 11.22 -2.73 -9.81
C ARG A 86 9.76 -2.35 -9.56
N ILE A 87 9.39 -1.13 -9.95
CA ILE A 87 7.99 -0.73 -9.98
C ILE A 87 7.57 -0.71 -11.43
N SER A 88 6.66 -1.58 -11.85
CA SER A 88 6.08 -1.48 -13.18
C SER A 88 5.07 -0.33 -13.27
N LYS A 89 4.80 0.15 -14.49
CA LYS A 89 3.75 1.16 -14.73
C LYS A 89 2.38 0.71 -14.20
N LEU A 90 2.09 -0.60 -14.34
CA LEU A 90 0.83 -1.18 -13.90
C LEU A 90 0.73 -1.19 -12.37
N GLU A 91 1.81 -1.53 -11.68
CA GLU A 91 1.88 -1.50 -10.22
C GLU A 91 1.74 -0.08 -9.66
N PHE A 92 2.45 0.89 -10.24
CA PHE A 92 2.30 2.28 -9.86
C PHE A 92 0.84 2.75 -10.03
N LEU A 93 0.23 2.46 -11.19
CA LEU A 93 -1.16 2.81 -11.44
C LEU A 93 -2.11 2.16 -10.42
N ASN A 94 -1.89 0.90 -10.06
CA ASN A 94 -2.68 0.20 -9.05
C ASN A 94 -2.60 0.89 -7.68
N VAL A 95 -1.41 1.29 -7.23
CA VAL A 95 -1.24 2.03 -5.97
C VAL A 95 -1.94 3.37 -6.04
N VAL A 96 -1.73 4.12 -7.11
CA VAL A 96 -2.35 5.43 -7.30
C VAL A 96 -3.87 5.32 -7.25
N LEU A 97 -4.48 4.43 -8.04
CA LEU A 97 -5.93 4.20 -8.03
C LEU A 97 -6.44 3.81 -6.63
N ALA A 98 -5.70 2.98 -5.89
CA ALA A 98 -6.07 2.61 -4.53
C ALA A 98 -6.05 3.81 -3.56
N VAL A 99 -5.09 4.72 -3.71
CA VAL A 99 -5.02 5.96 -2.92
C VAL A 99 -6.15 6.92 -3.29
N TYR A 100 -6.49 7.06 -4.57
CA TYR A 100 -7.63 7.88 -5.00
C TYR A 100 -8.95 7.32 -4.46
N ALA A 101 -9.16 6.00 -4.53
CA ALA A 101 -10.31 5.33 -3.94
C ALA A 101 -10.40 5.52 -2.42
N LEU A 102 -9.26 5.59 -1.73
CA LEU A 102 -9.16 5.86 -0.30
C LEU A 102 -9.53 7.31 0.05
N LEU A 103 -9.06 8.28 -0.74
CA LEU A 103 -9.32 9.71 -0.51
C LEU A 103 -10.75 10.11 -0.90
N GLY A 104 -11.38 9.34 -1.79
CA GLY A 104 -12.78 9.52 -2.18
C GLY A 104 -13.06 10.91 -2.79
N PRO A 105 -14.27 11.46 -2.66
CA PRO A 105 -14.68 12.74 -3.25
C PRO A 105 -13.98 13.99 -2.67
N ARG A 106 -12.98 13.80 -1.80
CA ARG A 106 -12.17 14.91 -1.22
C ARG A 106 -11.02 15.33 -2.12
N VAL A 107 -10.79 14.62 -3.23
CA VAL A 107 -9.86 15.08 -4.25
C VAL A 107 -10.58 16.07 -5.14
N ASP A 108 -10.17 17.33 -5.08
CA ASP A 108 -10.69 18.43 -5.89
C ASP A 108 -9.63 18.82 -6.94
N PRO A 109 -9.92 18.73 -8.25
CA PRO A 109 -11.17 18.28 -8.86
C PRO A 109 -11.39 16.77 -8.76
N PRO A 110 -12.65 16.30 -8.84
CA PRO A 110 -12.96 14.87 -8.95
C PRO A 110 -12.22 14.29 -10.15
N VAL A 111 -11.30 13.37 -9.88
CA VAL A 111 -10.44 12.77 -10.90
C VAL A 111 -11.12 11.50 -11.39
N ASP A 112 -11.53 11.48 -12.66
CA ASP A 112 -12.04 10.28 -13.30
C ASP A 112 -10.88 9.28 -13.54
N ASP A 113 -11.19 7.99 -13.53
CA ASP A 113 -10.19 6.92 -13.68
C ASP A 113 -9.29 7.14 -14.91
N TRP A 114 -9.83 7.70 -16.00
CA TRP A 114 -9.10 8.02 -17.23
C TRP A 114 -8.10 9.17 -17.09
N SER A 115 -8.40 10.23 -16.32
CA SER A 115 -7.41 11.29 -16.06
C SER A 115 -6.35 10.87 -15.03
N ILE A 116 -6.63 9.90 -14.16
CA ILE A 116 -5.60 9.28 -13.31
C ILE A 116 -4.61 8.51 -14.20
N VAL A 117 -5.14 7.72 -15.14
CA VAL A 117 -4.31 6.98 -16.10
C VAL A 117 -3.46 7.98 -16.89
N ASP A 118 -4.04 9.03 -17.47
CA ASP A 118 -3.29 10.02 -18.25
C ASP A 118 -2.23 10.76 -17.42
N LYS A 119 -2.54 11.14 -16.17
CA LYS A 119 -1.56 11.73 -15.24
C LYS A 119 -0.43 10.76 -14.89
N ALA A 120 -0.74 9.49 -14.66
CA ALA A 120 0.28 8.47 -14.44
C ALA A 120 1.13 8.29 -15.69
N GLU A 121 0.52 8.21 -16.88
CA GLU A 121 1.24 8.14 -18.15
C GLU A 121 2.13 9.36 -18.40
N HIS A 122 1.68 10.55 -17.99
CA HIS A 122 2.46 11.78 -18.07
C HIS A 122 3.62 11.77 -17.08
N ALA A 123 3.39 11.36 -15.83
CA ALA A 123 4.46 11.19 -14.84
C ALA A 123 5.53 10.18 -15.29
N PHE A 124 5.15 9.15 -16.04
CA PHE A 124 6.08 8.20 -16.66
C PHE A 124 6.75 8.72 -17.94
N ARG A 125 6.10 9.63 -18.70
CA ARG A 125 6.66 10.24 -19.92
C ARG A 125 7.59 11.41 -19.63
N VAL A 126 7.28 12.21 -18.61
CA VAL A 126 8.15 13.27 -18.14
C VAL A 126 9.29 12.58 -17.39
N ARG A 127 10.41 12.38 -18.08
CA ARG A 127 11.71 12.21 -17.44
C ARG A 127 11.88 13.42 -16.51
N ILE A 128 11.56 13.27 -15.23
CA ILE A 128 11.82 14.30 -14.24
C ILE A 128 13.34 14.39 -14.14
N PRO A 129 13.98 15.49 -14.58
CA PRO A 129 15.44 15.54 -14.66
C PRO A 129 16.12 15.49 -13.28
N ASP A 130 15.37 15.82 -12.22
CA ASP A 130 15.90 15.99 -10.85
C ASP A 130 15.30 15.06 -9.79
N PHE A 131 14.43 14.10 -10.17
CA PHE A 131 14.01 13.04 -9.25
C PHE A 131 14.72 11.75 -9.63
N HIS A 132 15.70 11.36 -8.80
CA HIS A 132 16.43 10.10 -8.86
C HIS A 132 15.49 8.89 -8.60
N ILE A 133 14.54 8.65 -9.51
CA ILE A 133 13.75 7.43 -9.61
C ILE A 133 14.58 6.31 -10.28
N SER A 134 15.80 6.62 -10.71
CA SER A 134 16.79 5.68 -11.26
C SER A 134 17.16 4.52 -10.32
N PHE A 135 16.79 4.58 -9.04
CA PHE A 135 17.00 3.50 -8.07
C PHE A 135 15.85 2.50 -7.97
N LEU A 136 14.68 2.81 -8.57
CA LEU A 136 13.44 2.03 -8.43
C LEU A 136 13.03 1.26 -9.71
N PHE A 137 13.79 1.41 -10.78
CA PHE A 137 13.45 0.89 -12.12
C PHE A 137 14.62 0.17 -12.80
N ARG A 138 15.64 -0.26 -12.04
CA ARG A 138 16.85 -0.85 -12.61
C ARG A 138 16.96 -2.34 -12.45
#